data_AF-A0A4Q2V355-F1
#
_entry.id   AF-A0A4Q2V355-F1
#
_cell.length_a   1.000
_cell.length_b   1.000
_cell.length_c   1.000
_cell.angle_alpha   90.00
_cell.angle_beta   90.00
_cell.angle_gamma   90.00
#
_symmetry.space_group_name_H-M   'P 1'
#
loop_
_entity.id
_entity.type
_entity.pdbx_description
1 polymer ?
#
loop_
_entity_poly.entity_id
_entity_poly.type
_entity_poly.pdbx_seq_one_letter_code
_entity_poly.pdbx_strand_id
1 'polypeptide(L)'
;MAEVVGLSADPLALAMRQIELAQDFLDALENMPFLHLQAEGEHCVEKIRRVGSLLLELAHNAQNDAVKSQANQCAMRLIDMLAHLDSKSSDVLGQSQDL
;
A
#
# COMPACT_ATOMS: atom_id res chain seq x y z
N MET A 1 14.86 28.89 -4.36
CA MET A 1 14.15 27.65 -4.01
C MET A 1 12.97 27.56 -4.96
N ALA A 2 12.99 26.59 -5.87
CA ALA A 2 11.96 26.46 -6.90
C ALA A 2 10.69 25.86 -6.28
N GLU A 3 9.67 26.68 -6.07
CA GLU A 3 8.32 26.17 -5.86
C GLU A 3 7.86 25.52 -7.16
N VAL A 4 7.94 24.20 -7.22
CA VAL A 4 7.23 23.42 -8.23
C VAL A 4 5.76 23.51 -7.86
N VAL A 5 4.99 24.22 -8.69
CA VAL A 5 3.55 24.47 -8.51
C VAL A 5 2.82 23.17 -8.15
N GLY A 6 2.18 23.15 -6.97
CA GLY A 6 1.39 22.02 -6.47
C GLY A 6 2.04 21.19 -5.35
N LEU A 7 3.33 21.38 -5.07
CA LEU A 7 3.99 20.84 -3.87
C LEU A 7 4.37 22.01 -2.97
N SER A 8 3.54 22.31 -1.96
CA SER A 8 4.04 23.11 -0.85
C SER A 8 5.21 22.36 -0.23
N ALA A 9 6.35 23.02 -0.01
CA ALA A 9 7.48 22.44 0.72
C ALA A 9 7.18 22.14 2.20
N ASP A 10 5.91 22.28 2.61
CA ASP A 10 5.40 21.94 3.92
C ASP A 10 5.43 20.41 4.13
N PRO A 11 6.19 19.90 5.11
CA PRO A 11 6.30 18.47 5.39
C PRO A 11 4.96 17.79 5.70
N LEU A 12 4.01 18.51 6.30
CA LEU A 12 2.68 17.97 6.61
C LEU A 12 1.87 17.76 5.33
N ALA A 13 1.79 18.75 4.45
CA ALA A 13 1.12 18.62 3.15
C ALA A 13 1.71 17.47 2.31
N LEU A 14 3.04 17.31 2.32
CA LEU A 14 3.69 16.20 1.62
C LEU A 14 3.29 14.83 2.21
N ALA A 15 3.30 14.69 3.53
CA ALA A 15 2.91 13.45 4.19
C ALA A 15 1.45 13.09 3.93
N MET A 16 0.55 14.08 3.96
CA MET A 16 -0.85 13.89 3.60
C MET A 16 -1.01 13.43 2.15
N ARG A 17 -0.27 14.06 1.21
CA ARG A 17 -0.30 13.65 -0.20
C ARG A 17 0.23 12.23 -0.40
N GLN A 18 1.25 11.83 0.35
CA GLN A 18 1.77 10.47 0.32
C GLN A 18 0.74 9.45 0.82
N ILE A 19 -0.03 9.79 1.86
CA ILE A 19 -1.12 8.95 2.37
C ILE A 19 -2.25 8.83 1.35
N GLU A 20 -2.66 9.92 0.70
CA GLU A 20 -3.66 9.89 -0.38
C GLU A 20 -3.25 8.94 -1.51
N LEU A 21 -2.01 9.06 -1.99
CA LEU A 21 -1.50 8.18 -3.05
C LEU A 21 -1.41 6.71 -2.60
N ALA A 22 -1.11 6.47 -1.32
CA ALA A 22 -1.13 5.12 -0.77
C ALA A 22 -2.55 4.56 -0.73
N GLN A 23 -3.56 5.36 -0.35
CA GLN A 23 -4.96 4.95 -0.37
C GLN A 23 -5.42 4.61 -1.79
N ASP A 24 -5.14 5.46 -2.77
CA ASP A 24 -5.44 5.21 -4.18
C ASP A 24 -4.80 3.90 -4.67
N PHE A 25 -3.56 3.64 -4.27
CA PHE A 25 -2.87 2.39 -4.58
C PHE A 25 -3.55 1.17 -3.95
N LEU A 26 -3.95 1.26 -2.68
CA LEU A 26 -4.66 0.18 -1.99
C LEU A 26 -6.02 -0.09 -2.63
N ASP A 27 -6.74 0.95 -3.01
CA ASP A 27 -8.02 0.82 -3.73
C ASP A 27 -7.82 0.11 -5.08
N ALA A 28 -6.78 0.48 -5.83
CA ALA A 28 -6.46 -0.20 -7.09
C ALA A 28 -6.05 -1.66 -6.87
N LEU A 29 -5.29 -1.94 -5.81
CA LEU A 29 -4.82 -3.28 -5.46
C LEU A 29 -5.98 -4.21 -5.07
N GLU A 30 -6.92 -3.72 -4.27
CA GLU A 30 -8.08 -4.49 -3.80
C GLU A 30 -9.03 -4.88 -4.94
N ASN A 31 -9.16 -4.00 -5.94
CA ASN A 31 -10.03 -4.23 -7.09
C ASN A 31 -9.37 -5.06 -8.21
N MET A 32 -8.07 -5.35 -8.11
CA MET A 32 -7.37 -6.11 -9.15
C MET A 32 -7.65 -7.62 -9.04
N PRO A 33 -7.97 -8.31 -10.15
CA PRO A 33 -8.13 -9.77 -10.11
C PRO A 33 -6.84 -10.47 -9.70
N PHE A 34 -6.94 -11.49 -8.85
CA PHE A 34 -5.79 -12.22 -8.31
C PHE A 34 -4.82 -12.75 -9.39
N LEU A 35 -5.36 -13.26 -10.51
CA LEU A 35 -4.56 -13.74 -11.63
C LEU A 35 -3.69 -12.63 -12.27
N HIS A 36 -4.18 -11.39 -12.30
CA HIS A 36 -3.39 -10.27 -12.80
C HIS A 36 -2.25 -9.92 -11.84
N LEU A 37 -2.52 -9.92 -10.53
CA LEU A 37 -1.48 -9.71 -9.51
C LEU A 37 -0.40 -10.80 -9.58
N GLN A 38 -0.80 -12.05 -9.78
CA GLN A 38 0.14 -13.17 -9.95
C GLN A 38 0.99 -13.03 -11.22
N ALA A 39 0.40 -12.60 -12.33
CA ALA A 39 1.11 -12.41 -13.60
C ALA A 39 2.14 -11.26 -13.55
N GLU A 40 1.84 -10.18 -12.80
CA GLU A 40 2.78 -9.08 -12.57
C GLU A 40 3.98 -9.49 -11.69
N GLY A 41 3.79 -10.49 -10.82
CA GLY A 41 4.85 -11.11 -10.03
C GLY A 41 5.63 -10.11 -9.18
N GLU A 42 6.96 -10.15 -9.30
CA GLU A 42 7.88 -9.36 -8.46
C GLU A 42 7.67 -7.84 -8.59
N HIS A 43 7.25 -7.34 -9.76
CA HIS A 43 7.02 -5.91 -9.95
C HIS A 43 5.85 -5.39 -9.09
N CYS A 44 4.79 -6.20 -8.97
CA CYS A 44 3.68 -5.87 -8.07
C CYS A 44 4.13 -5.92 -6.61
N VAL A 45 4.88 -6.96 -6.23
CA VAL A 45 5.42 -7.14 -4.88
C VAL A 45 6.31 -5.95 -4.47
N GLU A 46 7.19 -5.47 -5.37
CA GLU A 46 8.04 -4.30 -5.14
C GLU A 46 7.22 -3.05 -4.83
N LYS A 47 6.15 -2.78 -5.61
CA LYS A 47 5.26 -1.63 -5.38
C LYS A 47 4.56 -1.74 -4.03
N ILE A 48 4.04 -2.93 -3.69
CA ILE A 48 3.40 -3.19 -2.40
C ILE A 48 4.38 -2.94 -1.26
N ARG A 49 5.59 -3.49 -1.33
CA ARG A 49 6.65 -3.28 -0.32
C ARG A 49 6.99 -1.80 -0.17
N ARG A 50 7.10 -1.07 -1.28
CA ARG A 50 7.43 0.36 -1.26
C ARG A 50 6.35 1.19 -0.57
N VAL A 51 5.08 0.93 -0.89
CA VAL A 51 3.95 1.60 -0.23
C VAL A 51 3.87 1.21 1.24
N GLY A 52 4.04 -0.07 1.57
CA GLY A 52 4.07 -0.53 2.96
C GLY A 52 5.18 0.13 3.78
N SER A 53 6.41 0.20 3.23
CA SER A 53 7.53 0.88 3.89
C SER A 53 7.24 2.36 4.14
N LEU A 54 6.66 3.06 3.15
CA LEU A 54 6.28 4.47 3.27
C LEU A 54 5.24 4.68 4.39
N LEU A 55 4.21 3.84 4.43
CA LEU A 55 3.16 3.92 5.45
C LEU A 55 3.72 3.67 6.86
N LEU A 56 4.60 2.67 7.01
CA LEU A 56 5.25 2.38 8.29
C LEU A 56 6.19 3.52 8.74
N GLU A 57 6.93 4.11 7.81
CA GLU A 57 7.78 5.27 8.08
C GLU A 57 6.94 6.45 8.59
N LEU A 58 5.84 6.79 7.90
CA LEU A 58 4.94 7.86 8.33
C LEU A 58 4.24 7.55 9.66
N ALA A 59 3.80 6.31 9.86
CA ALA A 59 3.16 5.87 11.09
C ALA A 59 4.08 6.00 12.32
N HIS A 60 5.39 5.81 12.15
CA HIS A 60 6.36 5.83 13.25
C HIS A 60 7.04 7.18 13.43
N ASN A 61 7.39 7.87 12.33
CA ASN A 61 8.30 9.02 12.35
C ASN A 61 7.62 10.37 12.10
N ALA A 62 6.36 10.42 11.68
CA ALA A 62 5.68 11.69 11.49
C ALA A 62 5.57 12.46 12.81
N GLN A 63 5.64 13.79 12.77
CA GLN A 63 5.45 14.62 13.97
C GLN A 63 3.97 14.85 14.28
N ASN A 64 3.11 14.74 13.27
CA ASN A 64 1.68 15.01 13.37
C ASN A 64 0.90 13.72 13.66
N ASP A 65 0.10 13.72 14.72
CA ASP A 65 -0.64 12.53 15.15
C ASP A 65 -1.76 12.11 14.19
N ALA A 66 -2.35 13.05 13.43
CA ALA A 66 -3.33 12.72 12.39
C ALA A 66 -2.68 11.96 11.23
N VAL A 67 -1.48 12.39 10.80
CA VAL A 67 -0.66 11.67 9.81
C VAL A 67 -0.34 10.26 10.30
N LYS A 68 0.12 10.12 11.56
CA LYS A 68 0.39 8.79 12.14
C LYS A 68 -0.85 7.91 12.14
N SER A 69 -2.00 8.46 12.55
CA SER A 69 -3.25 7.72 12.64
C SER A 69 -3.70 7.22 11.27
N GLN A 70 -3.69 8.09 10.25
CA GLN A 70 -4.07 7.71 8.90
C GLN A 70 -3.09 6.74 8.25
N ALA A 71 -1.78 6.94 8.45
CA ALA A 71 -0.77 6.01 7.95
C ALA A 71 -0.92 4.62 8.59
N ASN A 72 -1.18 4.54 9.90
CA ASN A 72 -1.48 3.29 10.59
C ASN A 72 -2.74 2.60 10.04
N GLN A 73 -3.81 3.34 9.81
CA GLN A 73 -5.04 2.79 9.22
C GLN A 73 -4.77 2.18 7.85
N CYS A 74 -4.01 2.87 6.99
CA CYS A 74 -3.64 2.35 5.67
C CYS A 74 -2.71 1.13 5.78
N ALA A 75 -1.76 1.14 6.72
CA ALA A 75 -0.85 0.01 6.94
C ALA A 75 -1.60 -1.24 7.41
N MET A 76 -2.55 -1.10 8.34
CA MET A 76 -3.41 -2.19 8.79
C MET A 76 -4.23 -2.75 7.63
N ARG A 77 -4.86 -1.88 6.84
CA ARG A 77 -5.62 -2.28 5.64
C ARG A 77 -4.73 -3.05 4.66
N LEU A 78 -3.49 -2.62 4.43
CA LEU A 78 -2.55 -3.34 3.57
C LEU A 78 -2.21 -4.73 4.12
N ILE A 79 -2.01 -4.86 5.43
CA ILE A 79 -1.75 -6.15 6.08
C ILE A 79 -2.94 -7.11 5.90
N ASP A 80 -4.17 -6.61 6.07
CA ASP A 80 -5.38 -7.41 5.86
C ASP A 80 -5.50 -7.87 4.40
N MET A 81 -5.19 -7.00 3.44
CA MET A 81 -5.15 -7.38 2.01
C MET A 81 -4.11 -8.46 1.73
N LEU A 82 -2.91 -8.34 2.31
CA LEU A 82 -1.85 -9.34 2.16
C LEU A 82 -2.26 -10.70 2.71
N ALA A 83 -2.91 -10.74 3.87
CA ALA A 83 -3.45 -11.97 4.45
C ALA A 83 -4.52 -12.61 3.56
N HIS A 84 -5.39 -11.80 2.95
CA HIS A 84 -6.40 -12.29 2.01
C HIS A 84 -5.78 -12.82 0.70
N LEU A 85 -4.72 -12.19 0.19
CA LEU A 85 -3.97 -12.67 -0.97
C LEU A 85 -3.26 -14.00 -0.68
N ASP A 86 -2.71 -14.17 0.52
CA ASP A 86 -2.08 -15.41 0.97
C ASP A 86 -3.10 -16.56 1.05
N SER A 87 -4.29 -16.30 1.60
CA SER A 87 -5.40 -17.25 1.60
C SER A 87 -5.78 -17.68 0.18
N LYS A 88 -5.95 -16.73 -0.75
CA LYS A 88 -6.28 -17.03 -2.15
C LYS A 88 -5.20 -17.84 -2.86
N SER A 89 -3.94 -17.52 -2.59
CA SER A 89 -2.80 -18.27 -3.13
C SER A 89 -2.85 -19.73 -2.65
N SER A 90 -3.12 -19.95 -1.37
CA SER A 90 -3.27 -21.29 -0.79
C SER A 90 -4.44 -22.07 -1.41
N ASP A 91 -5.58 -21.43 -1.66
CA ASP A 91 -6.74 -22.06 -2.30
C ASP A 91 -6.44 -22.54 -3.72
N VAL A 92 -5.73 -21.73 -4.53
CA VAL A 92 -5.33 -22.10 -5.89
C VAL A 92 -4.34 -23.28 -5.90
N LEU A 93 -3.40 -23.28 -4.95
CA LEU A 93 -2.45 -24.38 -4.79
C LEU A 93 -3.13 -25.68 -4.39
N GLY A 94 -4.11 -25.65 -3.48
CA GLY A 94 -4.90 -26.82 -3.10
C GLY A 94 -5.67 -27.41 -4.27
N GLN A 95 -6.36 -26.57 -5.06
CA GLN A 95 -7.10 -27.01 -6.25
C GLN A 95 -6.21 -27.61 -7.35
N SER A 96 -4.94 -27.19 -7.42
CA SER A 96 -3.97 -27.69 -8.40
C SER A 96 -3.36 -29.04 -8.01
N GLN A 97 -3.49 -29.47 -6.74
CA GLN A 97 -3.00 -30.76 -6.24
C GLN A 97 -4.06 -31.87 -6.29
N ASP A 98 -5.34 -31.51 -6.47
CA ASP A 98 -6.47 -32.45 -6.60
C ASP A 98 -6.77 -32.85 -8.08
N LEU A 99 -5.94 -32.42 -9.03
CA LEU A 99 -5.97 -32.78 -10.47
C LEU A 99 -4.79 -33.66 -10.85
#